data_AF-A0A7Y9HPX8-F1
#
_entry.id   AF-A0A7Y9HPX8-F1
#
_cell.length_a   1.000
_cell.length_b   1.000
_cell.length_c   1.000
_cell.angle_alpha   90.00
_cell.angle_beta   90.00
_cell.angle_gamma   90.00
#
_symmetry.space_group_name_H-M   'P 1'
#
loop_
_entity.id
_entity.type
_entity.pdbx_description
1 polymer ?
#
loop_
_entity_poly.entity_id
_entity_poly.type
_entity_poly.pdbx_seq_one_letter_code
_entity_poly.pdbx_strand_id
1 'polypeptide(L)' 'MKKPLPEKILQTDYVQSAFRMPPALRDELRKSAAKHGRSMNAEILARLQATPDQAVIAELAALKKMIQRLLDRD' A
#
# COMPACT_ATOMS: atom_id res chain seq x y z
N MET A 1 14.75 -41.12 -0.31
CA MET A 1 14.42 -40.16 0.77
C MET A 1 13.78 -38.93 0.15
N LYS A 2 12.55 -38.58 0.53
CA LYS A 2 11.92 -37.34 0.05
C LYS A 2 12.58 -36.16 0.76
N LYS A 3 13.14 -35.20 0.02
CA LYS A 3 13.68 -33.95 0.60
C LYS A 3 12.55 -33.25 1.38
N PRO A 4 12.80 -32.76 2.61
CA PRO A 4 11.81 -31.96 3.30
C PRO A 4 11.56 -30.70 2.47
N LEU A 5 10.29 -30.35 2.30
CA LEU A 5 9.88 -29.08 1.73
C LEU A 5 10.50 -27.96 2.56
N PRO A 6 10.94 -26.84 1.95
CA PRO A 6 11.45 -25.71 2.74
C PRO A 6 10.37 -25.34 3.76
N GLU A 7 10.76 -25.26 5.03
CA GLU A 7 9.90 -24.77 6.10
C GLU A 7 9.25 -23.48 5.58
N LYS A 8 7.93 -23.54 5.34
CA LYS A 8 7.12 -22.34 5.25
C LYS A 8 7.52 -21.57 6.50
N ILE A 9 8.14 -20.40 6.35
CA ILE A 9 8.38 -19.48 7.46
C ILE A 9 6.98 -19.24 8.03
N LEU A 10 6.65 -19.99 9.08
CA LEU A 10 5.37 -19.89 9.72
C LEU A 10 5.34 -18.46 10.24
N GLN A 11 4.28 -17.73 9.94
CA GLN A 11 4.03 -16.42 10.50
C GLN A 11 3.68 -16.56 11.99
N THR A 12 4.47 -17.32 12.76
CA THR A 12 4.24 -17.71 14.15
C THR A 12 4.24 -16.51 15.09
N ASP A 13 4.93 -15.44 14.72
CA ASP A 13 5.07 -14.25 15.55
C ASP A 13 4.14 -13.10 15.12
N TYR A 14 3.24 -13.33 14.16
CA TYR A 14 2.34 -12.29 13.66
C TYR A 14 1.13 -12.15 14.59
N VAL A 15 0.85 -10.92 15.02
CA VAL A 15 -0.43 -10.60 15.66
C VAL A 15 -1.53 -10.71 14.61
N GLN A 16 -2.40 -11.71 14.77
CA GLN A 16 -3.56 -11.88 13.91
C GLN A 16 -4.68 -10.92 14.34
N SER A 17 -4.79 -9.80 13.65
CA SER A 17 -5.81 -8.78 13.93
C SER A 17 -7.06 -9.01 13.08
N ALA A 18 -8.22 -9.12 13.72
CA ALA A 18 -9.48 -9.27 13.01
C ALA A 18 -10.06 -7.90 12.61
N PHE A 19 -9.66 -7.39 11.44
CA PHE A 19 -10.20 -6.13 10.92
C PHE A 19 -11.64 -6.31 10.40
N ARG A 20 -12.58 -5.52 10.95
CA ARG A 20 -13.98 -5.51 10.50
C ARG A 20 -14.13 -4.49 9.38
N MET A 21 -14.63 -4.93 8.23
CA MET A 21 -14.83 -4.06 7.08
C MET A 21 -16.05 -4.48 6.26
N PRO A 22 -16.65 -3.55 5.48
CA PRO A 22 -17.74 -3.89 4.57
C PRO A 22 -17.34 -5.01 3.59
N PRO A 23 -18.25 -5.95 3.25
CA PRO A 23 -17.95 -7.04 2.33
C PRO A 23 -17.45 -6.57 0.97
N ALA A 24 -18.07 -5.51 0.43
CA ALA A 24 -17.68 -4.90 -0.84
C ALA A 24 -16.21 -4.45 -0.84
N LEU A 25 -15.75 -3.83 0.26
CA LEU A 25 -14.37 -3.36 0.39
C LEU A 25 -13.39 -4.52 0.47
N ARG A 26 -13.74 -5.60 1.18
CA ARG A 26 -12.92 -6.82 1.22
C ARG A 26 -12.75 -7.43 -0.18
N ASP A 27 -13.82 -7.51 -0.96
CA ASP A 27 -13.77 -8.06 -2.30
C ASP A 27 -12.96 -7.18 -3.26
N GLU A 28 -13.07 -5.87 -3.13
CA GLU A 28 -12.26 -4.93 -3.90
C GLU A 28 -10.75 -5.11 -3.58
N LEU A 29 -10.39 -5.19 -2.30
CA LEU A 29 -9.00 -5.42 -1.88
C LEU A 29 -8.48 -6.76 -2.40
N ARG A 30 -9.31 -7.82 -2.36
CA ARG A 30 -8.94 -9.13 -2.89
C ARG A 30 -8.67 -9.08 -4.39
N LYS A 31 -9.52 -8.39 -5.17
CA LYS A 31 -9.31 -8.20 -6.62
C LYS A 31 -8.05 -7.38 -6.90
N SER A 32 -7.82 -6.31 -6.14
CA SER A 32 -6.61 -5.48 -6.25
C SER A 32 -5.35 -6.29 -5.97
N ALA A 33 -5.34 -7.05 -4.88
CA ALA A 33 -4.22 -7.92 -4.51
C ALA A 33 -3.91 -8.94 -5.61
N ALA A 34 -4.93 -9.59 -6.17
CA ALA A 34 -4.76 -10.51 -7.30
C ALA A 34 -4.19 -9.82 -8.54
N LYS A 35 -4.71 -8.63 -8.89
CA LYS A 35 -4.23 -7.82 -10.01
C LYS A 35 -2.75 -7.46 -9.88
N HIS A 36 -2.27 -7.16 -8.67
CA HIS A 36 -0.87 -6.81 -8.41
C HIS A 36 0.03 -8.01 -8.08
N GLY A 37 -0.50 -9.25 -8.10
CA GLY A 37 0.27 -10.45 -7.75
C GLY A 37 0.70 -10.49 -6.28
N ARG A 38 -0.08 -9.89 -5.38
CA ARG A 38 0.21 -9.74 -3.94
C ARG A 38 -0.77 -10.53 -3.08
N SER A 39 -0.36 -10.84 -1.85
CA SER A 39 -1.30 -11.25 -0.81
C SER A 39 -2.17 -10.07 -0.39
N MET A 40 -3.35 -10.35 0.20
CA MET A 40 -4.23 -9.28 0.69
C MET A 40 -3.55 -8.40 1.75
N ASN A 41 -2.74 -9.00 2.63
CA ASN A 41 -1.98 -8.25 3.64
C ASN A 41 -0.92 -7.34 2.99
N ALA A 42 -0.22 -7.83 1.98
CA ALA A 42 0.77 -7.04 1.24
C ALA A 42 0.12 -5.87 0.47
N GLU A 43 -1.08 -6.07 -0.06
CA GLU A 43 -1.87 -4.99 -0.67
C GLU A 43 -2.30 -3.93 0.36
N ILE A 44 -2.77 -4.34 1.53
CA ILE A 44 -3.13 -3.41 2.62
C ILE A 44 -1.92 -2.59 3.04
N LEU A 45 -0.76 -3.22 3.26
CA LEU A 45 0.48 -2.52 3.60
C LEU A 45 0.91 -1.54 2.51
N ALA A 46 0.87 -1.97 1.25
CA ALA A 46 1.21 -1.10 0.12
C ALA A 46 0.31 0.14 0.07
N ARG A 47 -0.99 0.00 0.32
CA ARG A 47 -1.93 1.14 0.37
C ARG A 47 -1.64 2.06 1.55
N LEU A 48 -1.34 1.51 2.72
CA LEU A 48 -0.98 2.32 3.90
C LEU A 48 0.31 3.11 3.67
N GLN A 49 1.32 2.47 3.08
CA GLN A 49 2.62 3.07 2.75
C GLN A 49 2.55 4.05 1.58
N ALA A 50 1.57 3.90 0.69
CA ALA A 50 1.35 4.84 -0.41
C ALA A 50 0.84 6.21 0.05
N THR A 51 0.46 6.36 1.32
CA THR A 51 0.12 7.65 1.91
C THR A 51 1.40 8.51 1.96
N PRO A 52 1.50 9.59 1.17
CA PRO A 52 2.69 10.41 1.16
C PRO A 52 2.85 11.13 2.50
N ASP A 53 4.11 11.33 2.91
CA ASP A 53 4.42 12.14 4.09
C ASP A 53 3.85 13.56 3.90
N GLN A 54 3.26 14.12 4.95
CA GLN A 54 2.75 15.50 4.96
C GLN A 54 3.84 16.51 4.57
N ALA A 55 5.10 16.26 4.92
CA ALA A 55 6.23 17.09 4.49
C ALA A 55 6.37 17.09 2.95
N VAL A 56 6.31 15.90 2.33
CA VAL A 56 6.38 15.74 0.87
C VAL A 56 5.18 16.42 0.18
N ILE A 57 3.99 16.31 0.76
CA ILE A 57 2.79 16.98 0.24
C ILE A 57 2.97 18.51 0.27
N ALA A 58 3.53 19.05 1.36
CA ALA A 58 3.77 20.48 1.49
C ALA A 58 4.81 20.99 0.49
N GLU A 59 5.90 20.25 0.28
CA GLU A 59 6.93 20.55 -0.73
C GLU A 59 6.36 20.55 -2.14
N LEU A 60 5.56 19.53 -2.50
CA LEU A 60 4.88 19.46 -3.80
C LEU A 60 3.94 20.65 -4.02
N ALA A 61 3.22 21.07 -2.98
CA ALA A 61 2.35 22.25 -3.05
C ALA A 61 3.15 23.55 -3.26
N ALA A 62 4.30 23.69 -2.60
CA ALA A 62 5.19 24.83 -2.79
C ALA A 62 5.77 24.87 -4.21
N LEU A 63 6.25 23.72 -4.72
CA LEU A 63 6.76 23.58 -6.09
C LEU A 63 5.68 23.93 -7.13
N LYS A 64 4.45 23.43 -6.97
CA LYS A 64 3.33 23.76 -7.85
C LYS A 64 3.07 25.27 -7.91
N LYS A 65 3.13 25.96 -6.76
CA LYS A 65 2.99 27.43 -6.70
C LYS A 65 4.15 28.16 -7.38
N MET A 66 5.37 27.62 -7.32
CA MET A 66 6.51 28.20 -8.04
C MET A 66 6.33 28.07 -9.55
N ILE A 67 5.97 26.87 -10.03
CA ILE A 67 5.72 26.62 -11.45
C ILE A 67 4.61 27.54 -11.97
N GLN A 68 3.49 27.65 -11.25
CA GLN A 68 2.38 28.52 -11.66
C GLN A 68 2.82 29.98 -11.82
N ARG A 69 3.60 30.51 -10.86
CA ARG A 69 4.14 31.88 -10.96
C ARG A 69 5.10 32.09 -12.12
N LEU A 70 5.77 31.06 -12.60
CA LEU A 70 6.64 31.14 -13.77
C LEU A 70 5.83 31.11 -15.07
N LEU A 71 4.77 30.30 -15.11
CA LEU A 71 3.87 30.22 -16.26
C LEU A 71 2.98 31.47 -16.42
N ASP A 72 2.59 32.10 -15.31
CA ASP A 72 1.78 33.34 -15.32
C ASP A 72 2.61 34.60 -15.64
N ARG A 73 3.91 34.47 -15.93
CA ARG A 73 4.83 35.58 -16.23
C ARG A 73 5.04 35.83 -17.73
N ASP A 74 4.50 34.98 -18.58
CA ASP A 74 4.39 35.16 -20.04
C ASP A 74 3.00 35.71 -20.42
#